data_AF-A0A645FE37-F1
#
_entry.id   AF-A0A645FE37-F1
#
_cell.length_a   1.000
_cell.length_b   1.000
_cell.length_c   1.000
_cell.angle_alpha   90.00
_cell.angle_beta   90.00
_cell.angle_gamma   90.00
#
_symmetry.space_group_name_H-M   'P 1'
#
loop_
_entity.id
_entity.type
_entity.pdbx_description
1 polymer ?
#
loop_
_entity_poly.entity_id
_entity_poly.type
_entity_poly.pdbx_seq_one_letter_code
_entity_poly.pdbx_strand_id
1 'polypeptide(L)' 'MNEANRLKLGGFLLISISLLIIGFVSIGVGKLFEPRYRAMTVLNTSVEGLAVGSPVKYLGLPIGKITAMTMRRTDG' A
#
# COMPACT_ATOMS: atom_id res chain seq x y z
N MET A 1 -24.67 19.40 -41.82
CA MET A 1 -23.50 18.80 -41.15
C MET A 1 -24.03 17.83 -40.11
N ASN A 2 -23.70 16.54 -40.25
CA ASN A 2 -24.49 15.44 -39.70
C ASN A 2 -24.31 15.30 -38.18
N GLU A 3 -25.34 15.65 -37.40
CA GLU A 3 -25.35 15.60 -35.92
C GLU A 3 -25.02 14.21 -35.37
N ALA A 4 -25.38 13.16 -36.11
CA ALA A 4 -25.07 11.77 -35.78
C ALA A 4 -23.57 11.48 -35.61
N ASN A 5 -22.68 12.21 -36.32
CA ASN A 5 -21.23 12.05 -36.15
C ASN A 5 -20.69 12.76 -34.90
N ARG A 6 -21.33 13.84 -34.46
CA ARG A 6 -20.91 14.59 -33.27
C ARG A 6 -21.17 13.81 -31.99
N LEU A 7 -22.30 13.12 -31.91
CA LEU A 7 -22.65 12.23 -30.79
C LEU A 7 -21.74 11.00 -30.73
N LYS A 8 -21.42 10.40 -31.89
CA LYS A 8 -20.50 9.25 -31.97
C LYS A 8 -19.09 9.62 -31.51
N LEU A 9 -18.60 10.81 -31.86
CA LEU A 9 -17.29 11.28 -31.43
C LEU A 9 -17.22 11.57 -29.93
N GLY A 10 -18.26 12.21 -29.38
CA GLY A 10 -18.36 12.45 -27.93
C GLY A 10 -18.43 11.15 -27.12
N GLY A 11 -19.23 10.18 -27.57
CA GLY A 11 -19.32 8.87 -26.94
C GLY A 11 -17.98 8.11 -26.96
N PHE A 12 -17.28 8.12 -28.10
CA PHE A 12 -15.96 7.49 -28.21
C PHE A 12 -14.95 8.11 -27.24
N LEU A 13 -14.89 9.44 -27.17
CA LEU A 13 -13.96 10.15 -26.29
C LEU A 13 -14.24 9.84 -24.80
N LEU A 14 -15.51 9.81 -24.40
CA LEU A 14 -15.91 9.47 -23.04
C LEU A 14 -15.51 8.03 -22.68
N ILE A 15 -15.74 7.08 -23.58
CA ILE A 15 -15.35 5.68 -23.37
C ILE A 15 -13.83 5.57 -23.26
N SER A 16 -13.06 6.22 -24.13
CA SER A 16 -11.59 6.18 -24.09
C SER A 16 -11.03 6.74 -22.78
N ILE A 17 -11.54 7.87 -22.30
CA ILE A 17 -11.11 8.47 -21.03
C ILE A 17 -11.49 7.57 -19.85
N SER A 18 -12.72 7.05 -19.85
CA SER A 18 -13.18 6.16 -18.78
C SER A 18 -12.34 4.88 -18.70
N LEU A 19 -12.01 4.29 -19.85
CA LEU A 19 -11.19 3.08 -19.92
C LEU A 19 -9.77 3.33 -19.38
N LEU A 20 -9.21 4.50 -19.70
CA LEU A 20 -7.90 4.92 -19.22
C LEU A 20 -7.90 5.07 -17.70
N ILE A 21 -8.90 5.76 -17.13
CA ILE A 21 -9.03 5.92 -15.67
C ILE A 21 -9.14 4.55 -14.98
N ILE A 22 -9.99 3.65 -15.49
CA ILE A 22 -10.17 2.30 -14.94
C ILE A 22 -8.86 1.51 -15.00
N GLY A 23 -8.11 1.61 -16.10
CA GLY A 23 -6.80 0.96 -16.24
C GLY A 23 -5.80 1.42 -15.18
N PHE A 24 -5.66 2.74 -14.98
CA PHE A 24 -4.76 3.28 -13.96
C PHE A 24 -5.16 2.89 -12.54
N VAL A 25 -6.45 2.96 -12.21
CA VAL A 25 -6.97 2.59 -10.88
C VAL A 25 -6.73 1.11 -10.59
N SER A 26 -7.00 0.22 -11.56
CA SER A 26 -6.84 -1.23 -11.39
C SER A 26 -5.39 -1.62 -11.09
N ILE A 27 -4.43 -0.97 -11.75
CA ILE A 27 -2.99 -1.18 -11.50
C ILE A 27 -2.58 -0.69 -10.11
N GLY A 28 -3.09 0.46 -9.66
CA GLY A 28 -2.75 1.04 -8.35
C GLY A 28 -3.36 0.28 -7.16
N VAL A 29 -4.58 -0.21 -7.32
CA VAL A 29 -5.34 -0.90 -6.27
C VAL A 29 -4.67 -2.20 -5.82
N GLY A 30 -4.12 -3.00 -6.74
CA GLY A 30 -3.50 -4.29 -6.40
C GLY A 30 -2.40 -4.21 -5.33
N LYS A 31 -1.58 -3.16 -5.35
CA LYS A 31 -0.52 -2.93 -4.35
C LYS A 31 -1.04 -2.50 -2.98
N LEU A 32 -2.25 -1.93 -2.90
CA LEU A 32 -2.88 -1.59 -1.63
C LEU A 32 -3.46 -2.82 -0.94
N PHE A 33 -3.84 -3.84 -1.71
CA PHE A 33 -4.49 -5.05 -1.22
C PHE A 33 -3.52 -6.20 -0.88
N GLU A 34 -2.20 -5.97 -0.96
CA GLU A 34 -1.23 -6.95 -0.48
C GLU A 34 -1.45 -7.22 1.02
N PRO A 35 -1.81 -8.46 1.42
CA PRO A 35 -2.11 -8.78 2.80
C PRO A 35 -0.86 -8.58 3.67
N ARG A 36 -0.84 -7.51 4.46
CA ARG A 36 0.23 -7.25 5.44
C ARG A 36 -0.05 -7.98 6.73
N TYR A 37 0.70 -9.06 6.97
CA TYR A 37 0.71 -9.73 8.27
C TYR A 37 1.41 -8.85 9.30
N ARG A 38 0.71 -8.54 10.40
CA ARG A 38 1.28 -7.84 11.56
C ARG A 38 1.63 -8.86 12.62
N ALA A 39 2.89 -8.89 13.02
CA ALA A 39 3.37 -9.67 14.17
C ALA A 39 3.78 -8.72 15.29
N MET A 40 3.56 -9.13 16.53
CA MET A 40 3.99 -8.43 17.73
C MET A 40 4.90 -9.35 18.55
N THR A 41 6.03 -8.82 19.01
CA THR A 41 6.96 -9.51 19.91
C THR A 41 7.21 -8.64 21.12
N VAL A 42 7.19 -9.23 22.31
CA VAL A 42 7.55 -8.56 23.57
C VAL A 42 8.98 -8.93 23.91
N LEU A 43 9.84 -7.93 24.05
CA LEU A 43 11.23 -8.08 24.47
C LEU A 43 11.34 -7.54 25.89
N ASN A 44 11.91 -8.35 26.80
CA ASN A 44 12.19 -7.92 28.18
C ASN A 44 13.62 -7.36 28.33
N THR A 45 14.32 -7.14 27.21
CA THR A 45 15.69 -6.64 27.16
C THR A 45 15.71 -5.23 26.60
N SER A 46 16.79 -4.48 26.84
CA SER A 46 17.00 -3.18 26.18
C SER A 46 16.99 -3.34 24.66
N VAL A 47 16.25 -2.45 23.99
CA VAL A 47 16.16 -2.34 22.53
C VAL A 47 16.82 -1.05 22.03
N GLU A 48 17.88 -0.61 22.73
CA GLU A 48 18.62 0.61 22.40
C GLU A 48 19.10 0.61 20.94
N GLY A 49 18.86 1.73 20.25
CA GLY A 49 19.19 1.89 18.82
C GLY A 49 18.15 1.32 17.85
N LEU A 50 17.08 0.66 18.33
CA LEU A 50 15.97 0.25 17.48
C LEU A 50 14.96 1.41 17.31
N ALA A 51 14.49 1.61 16.09
CA ALA A 51 13.55 2.67 15.76
C ALA A 51 12.37 2.15 14.93
N VAL A 52 11.26 2.90 14.92
CA VAL A 52 10.19 2.66 13.96
C VAL A 52 10.77 2.81 12.55
N GLY A 53 10.52 1.83 11.68
CA GLY A 53 11.11 1.77 10.34
C GLY A 53 12.38 0.92 10.21
N SER A 54 12.99 0.48 11.32
CA SER A 54 14.12 -0.46 11.28
C SER A 54 13.71 -1.77 10.57
N PRO A 55 14.60 -2.37 9.76
CA PRO A 55 14.29 -3.58 9.01
C PRO A 55 14.20 -4.80 9.93
N VAL A 56 13.13 -5.57 9.77
CA VAL A 56 13.00 -6.89 10.40
C VAL A 56 13.63 -7.91 9.46
N LYS A 57 14.61 -8.67 9.96
CA LYS A 57 15.34 -9.66 9.17
C LYS A 57 14.97 -11.08 9.59
N TYR A 58 14.82 -11.96 8.61
CA TYR A 58 14.72 -13.41 8.81
C TYR A 58 15.86 -14.07 8.04
N LEU A 59 16.73 -14.81 8.74
CA LEU A 59 17.92 -15.42 8.15
C LEU A 59 18.81 -14.42 7.38
N GLY A 60 18.90 -13.18 7.87
CA GLY A 60 19.66 -12.10 7.23
C GLY A 60 18.93 -11.33 6.12
N LEU A 61 17.78 -11.84 5.63
CA LEU A 61 16.98 -11.19 4.59
C LEU A 61 15.95 -10.24 5.20
N PRO A 62 15.83 -8.99 4.71
CA PRO A 62 14.82 -8.06 5.19
C PRO A 62 13.42 -8.51 4.73
N ILE A 63 12.55 -8.85 5.68
CA ILE A 63 11.18 -9.30 5.44
C ILE A 63 10.13 -8.23 5.74
N GLY A 64 10.53 -7.12 6.37
CA GLY A 64 9.61 -6.05 6.73
C GLY A 64 10.28 -4.93 7.50
N LYS A 65 9.46 -4.08 8.10
CA LYS A 65 9.88 -2.96 8.94
C LYS A 65 9.04 -2.90 10.21
N ILE A 66 9.65 -2.40 11.28
CA ILE A 66 8.93 -2.13 12.53
C ILE A 66 7.92 -1.02 12.28
N THR A 67 6.65 -1.27 12.62
CA THR A 67 5.54 -0.32 12.39
C THR A 67 5.16 0.47 13.64
N ALA A 68 5.33 -0.11 14.83
CA ALA A 68 5.04 0.55 16.11
C ALA A 68 5.90 -0.07 17.22
N MET A 69 6.22 0.73 18.24
CA MET A 69 6.87 0.28 19.47
C MET A 69 6.15 0.92 20.64
N THR A 70 5.94 0.16 21.71
CA THR A 70 5.29 0.64 22.94
C THR A 70 5.96 -0.01 24.14
N MET A 71 6.03 0.73 25.24
CA MET A 71 6.54 0.23 26.52
C MET A 71 5.36 -0.30 27.33
N ARG A 72 5.49 -1.53 27.83
CA ARG A 72 4.48 -2.09 28.72
C ARG A 72 4.64 -1.48 30.11
N ARG A 73 3.52 -1.10 30.72
CA ARG A 73 3.44 -0.37 31.99
C ARG A 73 4.10 -1.07 33.19
N THR A 74 4.32 -2.39 33.10
CA THR A 74 4.89 -3.23 34.16
C THR A 74 6.42 -3.29 34.14
N ASP A 75 7.07 -2.72 33.12
CA ASP A 75 8.51 -2.82 32.93
C ASP A 75 9.26 -1.54 33.42
N GLY A 76 8.63 -0.75 34.30
CA GLY A 76 9.15 0.50 34.86
C GLY A 76 8.87 0.67 36.34
#